data_AF-A0A953PZ39-F1
#
_entry.id   AF-A0A953PZ39-F1
#
_cell.length_a   1.000
_cell.length_b   1.000
_cell.length_c   1.000
_cell.angle_alpha   90.00
_cell.angle_beta   90.00
_cell.angle_gamma   90.00
#
_symmetry.space_group_name_H-M   'P 1'
#
loop_
_entity.id
_entity.type
_entity.pdbx_description
1 polymer ?
#
loop_
_entity_poly.entity_id
_entity_poly.type
_entity_poly.pdbx_seq_one_letter_code
_entity_poly.pdbx_strand_id
1 'polypeptide(L)'
;MRIAVRFKDNVAIVSLSGRFLAGGDGPYLRQKVAELIEAGTRKLVLNFGEVPYIDSTGLGFLAGARVTVEHAGAQMVLTEINPHVRRILDDVKLAQFFVIANDEETALKELDKAPAADSGAPRESKAKKKPAATPEA
;
A
#
# COMPACT_ATOMS: atom_id res chain seq x y z
N MET A 1 -7.01 7.73 11.31
CA MET A 1 -6.32 6.45 10.99
C MET A 1 -5.11 6.31 11.92
N ARG A 2 -4.81 5.11 12.41
CA ARG A 2 -3.55 4.86 13.14
C ARG A 2 -2.65 3.95 12.33
N ILE A 3 -1.37 4.30 12.32
CA ILE A 3 -0.30 3.50 11.71
C ILE A 3 0.70 3.19 12.81
N ALA A 4 0.92 1.92 13.09
CA ALA A 4 2.02 1.46 13.92
C ALA A 4 3.01 0.72 13.04
N VAL A 5 4.30 1.04 13.18
CA VAL A 5 5.37 0.35 12.46
C VAL A 5 6.20 -0.42 13.47
N ARG A 6 6.41 -1.70 13.20
CA ARG A 6 7.35 -2.55 13.94
C ARG A 6 8.27 -3.24 12.96
N PHE A 7 9.49 -3.53 13.39
CA PHE A 7 10.45 -4.27 12.59
C PHE A 7 10.56 -5.67 13.13
N LYS A 8 10.53 -6.65 12.23
CA LYS A 8 10.81 -8.05 12.54
C LYS A 8 11.83 -8.53 11.52
N ASP A 9 13.03 -8.85 12.00
CA ASP A 9 14.18 -9.16 11.16
C ASP A 9 14.48 -8.02 10.16
N ASN A 10 14.37 -8.28 8.85
CA ASN A 10 14.54 -7.30 7.77
C ASN A 10 13.21 -6.83 7.15
N VAL A 11 12.10 -7.04 7.86
CA VAL A 11 10.75 -6.74 7.36
C VAL A 11 10.09 -5.69 8.25
N ALA A 12 9.60 -4.61 7.64
CA ALA A 12 8.75 -3.65 8.34
C ALA A 12 7.30 -4.13 8.28
N ILE A 13 6.71 -4.34 9.45
CA ILE A 13 5.30 -4.66 9.62
C ILE A 13 4.58 -3.37 9.98
N VAL A 14 3.67 -2.95 9.12
CA VAL A 14 2.87 -1.73 9.22
C VAL A 14 1.44 -2.13 9.57
N SER A 15 1.08 -1.98 10.85
CA SER A 15 -0.27 -2.23 11.35
C SER A 15 -1.14 -1.01 11.14
N LEU A 16 -2.28 -1.22 10.48
CA LEU A 16 -3.25 -0.19 10.16
C LEU A 16 -4.50 -0.41 11.00
N SER A 17 -4.95 0.65 11.68
CA SER A 17 -6.13 0.59 12.54
C SER A 17 -7.08 1.77 12.29
N GLY A 18 -8.38 1.49 12.29
CA GLY A 18 -9.44 2.47 12.08
C GLY A 18 -9.91 2.60 10.63
N ARG A 19 -10.77 3.60 10.37
CA ARG A 19 -11.47 3.74 9.09
C ARG A 19 -10.59 4.47 8.05
N PHE A 20 -10.51 3.90 6.84
CA PHE A 20 -9.82 4.49 5.68
C PHE A 20 -10.80 5.31 4.84
N LEU A 21 -11.04 6.56 5.25
CA LEU A 21 -12.04 7.46 4.66
C LEU A 21 -11.37 8.73 4.10
N ALA A 22 -12.04 9.38 3.15
CA ALA A 22 -11.67 10.72 2.68
C ALA A 22 -11.78 11.74 3.84
N GLY A 23 -10.78 12.62 3.97
CA GLY A 23 -10.80 13.73 4.95
C GLY A 23 -10.01 13.51 6.24
N GLY A 24 -9.44 12.33 6.48
CA GLY A 24 -8.57 12.06 7.64
C GLY A 24 -7.39 11.18 7.28
N ASP A 25 -6.17 11.70 7.43
CA ASP A 25 -4.89 10.96 7.45
C ASP A 25 -4.47 10.22 6.16
N GLY A 26 -5.11 10.52 5.04
CA GLY A 26 -4.81 9.91 3.75
C GLY A 26 -3.34 9.97 3.25
N PRO A 27 -2.67 11.13 3.28
CA PRO A 27 -1.26 11.21 2.87
C PRO A 27 -0.28 10.50 3.82
N TYR A 28 -0.73 10.11 5.02
CA TYR A 28 0.13 9.58 6.07
C TYR A 28 0.65 8.17 5.77
N LEU A 29 -0.17 7.31 5.14
CA LEU A 29 0.28 5.96 4.77
C LEU A 29 1.39 6.01 3.73
N ARG A 30 1.18 6.79 2.66
CA ARG A 30 2.16 6.93 1.59
C ARG A 30 3.46 7.55 2.11
N GLN A 31 3.37 8.59 2.95
CA GLN A 31 4.55 9.22 3.54
C GLN A 31 5.32 8.24 4.42
N LYS A 32 4.62 7.48 5.30
CA LYS A 32 5.30 6.48 6.15
C LYS A 32 5.95 5.37 5.36
N VAL A 33 5.31 4.87 4.30
CA VAL A 33 5.91 3.87 3.42
C VAL A 33 7.15 4.44 2.71
N ALA A 34 7.08 5.68 2.22
CA ALA A 34 8.23 6.35 1.61
C ALA A 34 9.39 6.50 2.61
N GLU A 35 9.14 6.97 3.83
CA GLU A 35 10.15 7.08 4.88
C GLU A 35 10.82 5.74 5.19
N LEU A 36 10.05 4.65 5.25
CA LEU A 36 10.60 3.31 5.48
C LEU A 36 11.50 2.84 4.34
N ILE A 37 11.11 3.12 3.10
CA ILE A 37 11.88 2.81 1.90
C ILE A 37 13.17 3.65 1.86
N GLU A 38 13.09 4.94 2.16
CA GLU A 38 14.24 5.85 2.23
C GLU A 38 15.21 5.44 3.35
N ALA A 39 14.70 4.90 4.46
CA ALA A 39 15.50 4.28 5.52
C ALA A 39 16.15 2.95 5.12
N GLY A 40 15.92 2.46 3.90
CA GLY A 40 16.53 1.23 3.36
C GLY A 40 15.68 -0.03 3.50
N THR A 41 14.45 0.07 4.02
CA THR A 41 13.54 -1.08 4.14
C THR A 41 13.07 -1.52 2.76
N ARG A 42 13.31 -2.79 2.41
CA ARG A 42 12.89 -3.36 1.13
C ARG A 42 11.75 -4.38 1.23
N LYS A 43 11.37 -4.78 2.44
CA LYS A 43 10.31 -5.76 2.68
C LYS A 43 9.28 -5.17 3.62
N LEU A 44 8.04 -5.06 3.17
CA LEU A 44 6.95 -4.48 3.93
C LEU A 44 5.76 -5.45 4.02
N VAL A 45 5.16 -5.52 5.19
CA VAL A 45 3.90 -6.22 5.44
C VAL A 45 2.89 -5.19 5.95
N LEU A 46 1.74 -5.06 5.29
CA LEU A 46 0.64 -4.23 5.80
C LEU A 46 -0.43 -5.10 6.42
N ASN A 47 -0.69 -4.89 7.70
CA ASN A 47 -1.71 -5.61 8.46
C ASN A 47 -3.01 -4.79 8.50
N PHE A 48 -4.08 -5.38 7.98
CA PHE A 48 -5.42 -4.80 7.86
C PHE A 48 -6.41 -5.32 8.92
N GLY A 49 -5.95 -6.11 9.91
CA GLY A 49 -6.83 -6.76 10.88
C GLY A 49 -7.68 -5.80 11.70
N GLU A 50 -7.18 -4.59 11.95
CA GLU A 50 -7.91 -3.53 12.66
C GLU A 50 -8.54 -2.49 11.72
N VAL A 51 -8.65 -2.79 10.42
CA VAL A 51 -9.30 -1.93 9.43
C VAL A 51 -10.72 -2.44 9.15
N PRO A 52 -11.76 -1.85 9.77
CA PRO A 52 -13.13 -2.30 9.57
C PRO A 52 -13.71 -1.92 8.21
N TYR A 53 -13.16 -0.90 7.54
CA TYR A 53 -13.72 -0.35 6.30
C TYR A 53 -12.70 0.46 5.49
N ILE A 54 -12.78 0.36 4.17
CA ILE A 54 -12.00 1.13 3.19
C ILE A 54 -12.93 1.73 2.12
N ASP A 55 -12.73 2.99 1.76
CA ASP A 55 -13.42 3.64 0.63
C ASP A 55 -12.46 3.83 -0.57
N SER A 56 -12.96 4.38 -1.68
CA SER A 56 -12.21 4.80 -2.87
C SER A 56 -10.90 5.55 -2.57
N THR A 57 -10.91 6.41 -1.54
CA THR A 57 -9.75 7.19 -1.14
C THR A 57 -8.68 6.30 -0.48
N GLY A 58 -9.10 5.37 0.38
CA GLY A 58 -8.21 4.38 0.99
C GLY A 58 -7.55 3.48 -0.03
N LEU A 59 -8.32 3.02 -1.04
CA LEU A 59 -7.80 2.26 -2.17
C LEU A 59 -6.77 3.06 -2.96
N GLY A 60 -7.01 4.36 -3.19
CA GLY A 60 -6.06 5.26 -3.85
C GLY A 60 -4.72 5.39 -3.10
N PHE A 61 -4.76 5.47 -1.76
CA PHE A 61 -3.53 5.50 -0.95
C PHE A 61 -2.77 4.18 -1.01
N LEU A 62 -3.49 3.06 -1.00
CA LEU A 62 -2.93 1.71 -1.06
C LEU A 62 -2.27 1.48 -2.44
N ALA A 63 -2.91 1.91 -3.51
CA ALA A 63 -2.32 1.91 -4.86
C ALA A 63 -1.08 2.83 -4.93
N GLY A 64 -1.12 4.02 -4.34
CA GLY A 64 0.03 4.92 -4.29
C GLY A 64 1.22 4.36 -3.51
N ALA A 65 0.95 3.67 -2.40
CA ALA A 65 1.98 2.98 -1.62
C ALA A 65 2.61 1.85 -2.44
N ARG A 66 1.80 1.05 -3.16
CA ARG A 66 2.29 0.00 -4.08
C ARG A 66 3.28 0.54 -5.10
N VAL A 67 2.91 1.62 -5.80
CA VAL A 67 3.77 2.25 -6.81
C VAL A 67 5.09 2.73 -6.20
N THR A 68 5.03 3.30 -4.99
CA THR A 68 6.25 3.77 -4.28
C THR A 68 7.17 2.60 -3.93
N VAL A 69 6.62 1.48 -3.43
CA VAL A 69 7.34 0.25 -3.15
C VAL A 69 7.97 -0.34 -4.41
N GLU A 70 7.20 -0.43 -5.49
CA GLU A 70 7.63 -1.02 -6.76
C GLU A 70 8.75 -0.21 -7.42
N HIS A 71 8.62 1.13 -7.45
CA HIS A 71 9.67 2.01 -7.96
C HIS A 71 10.99 1.90 -7.18
N ALA A 72 10.91 1.53 -5.90
CA ALA A 72 12.08 1.33 -5.06
C ALA A 72 12.64 -0.09 -5.12
N GLY A 73 12.09 -0.98 -5.96
CA GLY A 73 12.47 -2.40 -6.00
C GLY A 73 12.21 -3.13 -4.67
N ALA A 74 11.29 -2.61 -3.85
CA ALA A 74 10.87 -3.21 -2.60
C ALA A 74 9.68 -4.16 -2.85
N GLN A 75 9.35 -4.97 -1.84
CA GLN A 75 8.22 -5.89 -1.86
C GLN A 75 7.24 -5.54 -0.75
N MET A 76 5.96 -5.70 -1.07
CA MET A 76 4.86 -5.40 -0.16
C MET A 76 3.80 -6.49 -0.21
N VAL A 77 3.47 -7.03 0.95
CA VAL A 77 2.44 -8.05 1.17
C VAL A 77 1.37 -7.51 2.11
N LEU A 78 0.11 -7.84 1.87
CA LEU A 78 -1.01 -7.50 2.74
C LEU A 78 -1.40 -8.73 3.57
N THR A 79 -1.81 -8.53 4.81
CA THR A 79 -2.23 -9.59 5.74
C THR A 79 -3.45 -9.18 6.54
N GLU A 80 -4.18 -10.16 7.09
CA GLU A 80 -5.34 -9.94 7.96
C GLU A 80 -6.42 -9.07 7.31
N ILE A 81 -6.61 -9.22 5.99
CA ILE A 81 -7.65 -8.47 5.27
C ILE A 81 -9.02 -9.04 5.62
N ASN A 82 -9.88 -8.22 6.20
CA ASN A 82 -11.28 -8.59 6.46
C ASN A 82 -12.04 -8.87 5.14
N PRO A 83 -12.94 -9.87 5.08
CA PRO A 83 -13.73 -10.19 3.90
C PRO A 83 -14.44 -9.00 3.23
N HIS A 84 -14.86 -7.99 4.00
CA HIS A 84 -15.48 -6.79 3.42
C HIS A 84 -14.49 -5.96 2.60
N VAL A 85 -13.30 -5.70 3.17
CA VAL A 85 -12.20 -5.00 2.49
C VAL A 85 -11.70 -5.80 1.29
N ARG A 86 -11.62 -7.13 1.43
CA ARG A 86 -11.21 -8.01 0.33
C ARG A 86 -12.19 -7.96 -0.83
N ARG A 87 -13.50 -7.96 -0.56
CA ARG A 87 -14.53 -7.86 -1.59
C ARG A 87 -14.43 -6.56 -2.37
N ILE A 88 -14.24 -5.44 -1.66
CA ILE A 88 -14.02 -4.12 -2.29
C ILE A 88 -12.79 -4.14 -3.20
N LEU A 89 -11.66 -4.72 -2.74
CA LEU A 89 -10.44 -4.86 -3.54
C LEU A 89 -10.64 -5.73 -4.79
N ASP A 90 -11.47 -6.76 -4.70
CA ASP A 90 -11.80 -7.66 -5.81
C ASP A 90 -12.71 -6.98 -6.83
N ASP A 91 -13.73 -6.24 -6.35
CA ASP A 91 -14.67 -5.48 -7.19
C ASP A 91 -13.94 -4.45 -8.07
N VAL A 92 -12.91 -3.79 -7.52
CA VAL A 92 -12.08 -2.83 -8.28
C VAL A 92 -10.91 -3.47 -9.02
N LYS A 93 -10.80 -4.81 -8.99
CA LYS A 93 -9.70 -5.60 -9.56
C LYS A 93 -8.32 -5.15 -9.10
N LEU A 94 -8.21 -4.61 -7.89
CA LEU A 94 -6.94 -4.25 -7.28
C LEU A 94 -6.28 -5.43 -6.61
N ALA A 95 -7.06 -6.37 -6.07
CA ALA A 95 -6.55 -7.54 -5.34
C ALA A 95 -5.45 -8.31 -6.11
N GLN A 96 -5.57 -8.42 -7.44
CA GLN A 96 -4.59 -9.11 -8.30
C GLN A 96 -3.22 -8.42 -8.39
N PHE A 97 -3.14 -7.13 -8.05
CA PHE A 97 -1.89 -6.37 -8.02
C PHE A 97 -1.21 -6.44 -6.66
N PHE A 98 -1.82 -7.10 -5.68
CA PHE A 98 -1.29 -7.25 -4.33
C PHE A 98 -1.06 -8.71 -4.01
N VAL A 99 0.05 -8.97 -3.32
CA VAL A 99 0.24 -10.27 -2.66
C VAL A 99 -0.53 -10.21 -1.35
N ILE A 100 -1.51 -11.09 -1.18
CA ILE A 100 -2.36 -11.15 0.02
C ILE A 100 -2.07 -12.48 0.71
N ALA A 101 -1.59 -12.40 1.94
CA ALA A 101 -1.45 -13.52 2.85
C ALA A 101 -2.60 -13.48 3.88
N ASN A 102 -2.89 -14.63 4.49
CA ASN A 102 -3.82 -14.68 5.61
C ASN A 102 -3.13 -14.05 6.83
N ASP A 103 -2.03 -14.66 7.27
CA ASP A 103 -1.31 -14.27 8.48
C ASP A 103 0.07 -13.67 8.20
N GLU A 104 0.61 -12.98 9.21
CA GLU A 104 1.93 -12.36 9.15
C GLU A 104 3.04 -13.38 8.87
N GLU A 105 2.91 -14.61 9.40
CA GLU A 105 3.88 -15.68 9.16
C GLU A 105 3.91 -16.11 7.69
N THR A 106 2.73 -16.19 7.05
CA THR A 106 2.62 -16.49 5.62
C THR A 106 3.17 -15.33 4.80
N ALA A 107 2.90 -14.08 5.21
CA ALA A 107 3.44 -12.89 4.55
C ALA A 107 4.99 -12.86 4.59
N LEU A 108 5.57 -13.23 5.73
CA LEU A 108 7.03 -13.33 5.88
C LEU A 108 7.61 -14.42 4.97
N LYS A 109 6.95 -15.58 4.87
CA LYS A 109 7.36 -16.64 3.94
C LYS A 109 7.28 -16.18 2.49
N GLU A 110 6.23 -15.47 2.08
CA GLU A 110 6.12 -14.91 0.72
C GLU A 110 7.26 -13.94 0.40
N LEU A 111 7.63 -13.09 1.37
CA LEU A 111 8.76 -12.15 1.26
C LEU A 111 10.14 -12.83 1.32
N ASP A 112 10.23 -14.06 1.82
CA ASP A 112 11.45 -14.86 1.83
C ASP A 112 11.61 -15.69 0.55
N LYS A 113 10.50 -16.23 0.05
CA LYS A 113 10.44 -17.14 -1.10
C LYS A 113 10.52 -16.43 -2.44
N ALA A 114 10.20 -15.15 -2.49
CA ALA A 114 10.28 -14.37 -3.71
C ALA A 114 11.68 -13.74 -3.86
N PRO A 115 12.63 -14.36 -4.60
CA PRO A 115 13.67 -13.55 -5.22
C PRO A 115 12.97 -12.60 -6.19
N ALA A 116 13.44 -11.35 -6.25
CA ALA A 116 12.95 -10.31 -7.14
C ALA A 116 12.55 -10.84 -8.54
N ALA A 117 11.25 -11.02 -8.79
CA ALA A 117 10.74 -11.42 -10.10
C ALA A 117 9.30 -10.94 -10.29
N ASP A 118 9.21 -9.79 -10.97
CA ASP A 118 8.26 -9.50 -12.06
C ASP A 118 6.75 -9.47 -11.77
N SER A 119 6.18 -8.25 -11.71
CA SER A 119 4.97 -7.88 -12.48
C SER A 119 4.48 -6.49 -12.10
N GLY A 120 5.03 -5.50 -12.80
CA GLY A 120 4.64 -4.10 -12.76
C GLY A 120 5.27 -3.36 -13.92
N ALA A 121 4.94 -3.78 -15.15
CA ALA A 121 5.43 -3.14 -16.37
C ALA A 121 5.26 -1.61 -16.31
N PRO A 122 6.19 -0.83 -16.90
CA PRO A 122 6.20 0.63 -16.82
C PRO A 122 4.94 1.19 -17.46
N ARG A 123 3.99 1.66 -16.66
CA ARG A 123 2.94 2.56 -17.16
C ARG A 123 3.49 3.96 -17.14
N GLU A 124 4.17 4.26 -18.24
CA GLU A 124 4.44 5.61 -18.72
C GLU A 124 3.18 6.46 -18.60
N SER A 125 3.05 7.18 -17.48
CA SER A 125 2.02 8.20 -17.32
C SER A 125 2.69 9.51 -17.61
N LYS A 126 2.64 9.90 -18.89
CA LYS A 126 2.73 11.28 -19.31
C LYS A 126 1.94 12.13 -18.31
N ALA A 127 2.65 12.88 -17.47
CA ALA A 127 2.08 13.98 -16.73
C ALA A 127 1.66 15.04 -17.75
N LYS A 128 0.48 14.86 -18.34
CA LYS A 128 -0.27 15.93 -18.97
C LYS A 128 -0.52 16.97 -17.87
N LYS A 129 0.35 17.99 -17.82
CA LYS A 129 0.04 19.29 -17.21
C LYS A 129 -1.29 19.78 -17.79
N LYS A 130 -2.32 19.93 -16.96
CA LYS A 130 -3.35 20.98 -17.03
C LYS A 130 -4.41 20.76 -15.94
N PRO A 131 -5.20 21.77 -15.55
CA PRO A 131 -5.10 23.21 -15.81
C PRO A 131 -5.16 24.04 -14.51
N ALA A 132 -4.70 25.29 -14.54
CA ALA A 132 -5.13 26.30 -13.59
C ALA A 132 -5.54 27.55 -14.39
N ALA A 133 -6.86 27.75 -14.44
CA ALA A 133 -7.57 28.92 -14.94
C ALA A 133 -7.26 30.15 -14.04
N THR A 134 -6.88 31.31 -14.62
CA THR A 134 -7.70 32.56 -14.77
C THR A 134 -7.65 33.43 -13.48
N PRO A 135 -7.70 34.80 -13.46
CA PRO A 135 -8.27 35.81 -14.40
C PRO A 135 -7.29 36.89 -14.88
N GLU A 136 -7.50 37.50 -16.05
CA GLU A 136 -8.20 38.78 -16.28
C GLU A 136 -7.56 39.98 -15.54
N ALA A 137 -6.86 40.81 -16.32
CA ALA A 137 -6.63 42.25 -16.12
C ALA A 137 -6.22 42.86 -17.47
#